data_AF-A0A177K9E5-F1
#
_entry.id   AF-A0A177K9E5-F1
#
_cell.length_a   1.000
_cell.length_b   1.000
_cell.length_c   1.000
_cell.angle_alpha   90.00
_cell.angle_beta   90.00
_cell.angle_gamma   90.00
#
_symmetry.space_group_name_H-M   'P 1'
#
loop_
_entity.id
_entity.type
_entity.pdbx_description
1 polymer ?
#
loop_
_entity_poly.entity_id
_entity_poly.type
_entity_poly.pdbx_seq_one_letter_code
_entity_poly.pdbx_strand_id
1 'polypeptide(L)'
;MGAAAAAATAAALAVAFAGCAPVAERSIAVAPDQVAAIEFFEYPSTDVPDTVDRLTVRDPALITEWMRAFTDMPLRAYTPDEPDEFDGAQTQSSRLILTDGREIEITTIWIGPHDNVVLWPDATVWRTEWGSPRVVEAYADVAQIDQVSADELPVVVLPG
;
A
#
# COMPACT_ATOMS: atom_id res chain seq x y z
N MET A 1 39.49 -27.69 -52.31
CA MET A 1 38.12 -28.28 -52.35
C MET A 1 38.00 -29.15 -51.12
N GLY A 2 37.09 -29.02 -50.17
CA GLY A 2 35.87 -28.25 -49.95
C GLY A 2 35.30 -28.82 -48.63
N ALA A 3 34.60 -28.00 -47.85
CA ALA A 3 34.22 -28.23 -46.45
C ALA A 3 33.22 -29.37 -46.19
N ALA A 4 33.20 -29.89 -44.94
CA ALA A 4 32.01 -30.19 -44.12
C ALA A 4 32.49 -30.84 -42.79
N ALA A 5 32.51 -30.14 -41.65
CA ALA A 5 31.40 -29.84 -40.74
C ALA A 5 30.86 -31.07 -39.97
N ALA A 6 31.10 -31.12 -38.66
CA ALA A 6 30.26 -31.79 -37.68
C ALA A 6 30.39 -31.06 -36.33
N ALA A 7 29.53 -30.05 -36.15
CA ALA A 7 29.30 -29.39 -34.87
C ALA A 7 28.39 -30.29 -34.03
N ALA A 8 28.89 -30.82 -32.91
CA ALA A 8 28.08 -31.50 -31.92
C ALA A 8 27.56 -30.47 -30.90
N THR A 9 26.24 -30.33 -30.91
CA THR A 9 25.40 -29.44 -30.09
C THR A 9 25.63 -29.59 -28.60
N ALA A 10 26.19 -28.55 -27.97
CA ALA A 10 26.00 -28.30 -26.54
C ALA A 10 24.61 -27.66 -26.35
N ALA A 11 23.62 -28.48 -26.01
CA ALA A 11 22.30 -27.99 -25.63
C ALA A 11 22.40 -27.31 -24.26
N ALA A 12 22.57 -25.98 -24.29
CA ALA A 12 22.40 -25.14 -23.13
C ALA A 12 20.91 -25.16 -22.74
N LEU A 13 20.59 -25.85 -21.64
CA LEU A 13 19.38 -25.60 -20.87
C LEU A 13 19.51 -24.21 -20.22
N ALA A 14 19.30 -23.16 -21.01
CA ALA A 14 18.96 -21.85 -20.49
C ALA A 14 17.53 -21.95 -19.96
N VAL A 15 17.41 -22.33 -18.68
CA VAL A 15 16.18 -22.16 -17.92
C VAL A 15 15.91 -20.66 -17.90
N ALA A 16 14.97 -20.23 -18.74
CA ALA A 16 14.46 -18.89 -18.73
C ALA A 16 13.75 -18.66 -17.39
N PHE A 17 14.41 -17.97 -16.46
CA PHE A 17 13.73 -17.25 -15.39
C PHE A 17 13.02 -16.05 -16.02
N ALA A 18 11.97 -16.32 -16.80
CA ALA A 18 11.03 -15.31 -17.22
C ALA A 18 10.10 -15.03 -16.04
N GLY A 19 10.17 -13.82 -15.48
CA GLY A 19 9.04 -13.23 -14.76
C GLY A 19 9.23 -12.88 -13.28
N CYS A 20 10.42 -12.49 -12.82
CA CYS A 20 10.44 -11.57 -11.67
C CYS A 20 10.37 -10.15 -12.24
N ALA A 21 9.17 -9.57 -12.31
CA ALA A 21 9.07 -8.12 -12.44
C ALA A 21 9.90 -7.49 -11.30
N PRO A 22 10.71 -6.45 -11.55
CA PRO A 22 11.46 -5.82 -10.48
C PRO A 22 10.49 -5.27 -9.44
N VAL A 23 10.63 -5.73 -8.20
CA VAL A 23 9.96 -5.11 -7.05
C VAL A 23 10.57 -3.72 -6.89
N ALA A 24 9.74 -2.68 -6.92
CA ALA A 24 10.19 -1.34 -6.64
C ALA A 24 10.26 -1.16 -5.11
N GLU A 25 11.46 -0.85 -4.60
CA GLU A 25 11.60 -0.37 -3.22
C GLU A 25 11.18 1.11 -3.18
N ARG A 26 10.12 1.43 -2.44
CA ARG A 26 9.76 2.82 -2.14
C ARG A 26 9.74 3.04 -0.65
N SER A 27 10.08 4.26 -0.27
CA SER A 27 9.98 4.75 1.10
C SER A 27 9.37 6.14 1.07
N ILE A 28 8.60 6.46 2.11
CA ILE A 28 8.14 7.83 2.39
C ILE A 28 9.24 8.74 2.92
N ALA A 29 10.48 8.25 3.04
CA ALA A 29 11.66 9.01 3.46
C ALA A 29 11.50 9.71 4.83
N VAL A 30 10.76 9.05 5.73
CA VAL A 30 10.52 9.48 7.11
C VAL A 30 10.97 8.38 8.05
N ALA A 31 11.76 8.73 9.06
CA ALA A 31 12.15 7.80 10.11
C ALA A 31 11.05 7.73 11.20
N PRO A 32 10.90 6.60 11.91
CA PRO A 32 9.84 6.44 12.90
C PRO A 32 9.84 7.48 14.02
N ASP A 33 11.02 7.96 14.44
CA ASP A 33 11.17 8.99 15.49
C ASP A 33 10.72 10.39 15.04
N GLN A 34 10.49 10.58 13.74
CA GLN A 34 9.95 11.81 13.18
C GLN A 34 8.41 11.82 13.16
N VAL A 35 7.76 10.69 13.46
CA VAL A 35 6.30 10.52 13.45
C VAL A 35 5.76 10.68 14.88
N ALA A 36 4.88 11.65 15.08
CA ALA A 36 4.22 11.90 16.36
C ALA A 36 2.98 11.01 16.57
N ALA A 37 2.25 10.72 15.49
CA ALA A 37 1.09 9.83 15.51
C ALA A 37 0.84 9.25 14.12
N ILE A 38 0.12 8.12 14.08
CA ILE A 38 -0.47 7.58 12.85
C ILE A 38 -1.98 7.49 13.07
N GLU A 39 -2.74 8.07 12.16
CA GLU A 39 -4.20 7.95 12.10
C GLU A 39 -4.58 6.96 11.00
N PHE A 40 -5.52 6.07 11.29
CA PHE A 40 -6.11 5.15 10.30
C PHE A 40 -7.61 5.39 10.22
N PHE A 41 -8.12 5.42 9.00
CA PHE A 41 -9.53 5.57 8.67
C PHE A 41 -9.94 4.41 7.77
N GLU A 42 -10.99 3.68 8.11
CA GLU A 42 -11.47 2.54 7.31
C GLU A 42 -12.91 2.78 6.81
N TYR A 43 -13.11 2.60 5.49
CA TYR A 43 -14.37 2.93 4.82
C TYR A 43 -14.46 2.24 3.44
N PRO A 44 -15.66 2.07 2.86
CA PRO A 44 -15.80 1.60 1.48
C PRO A 44 -15.48 2.72 0.46
N SER A 45 -14.83 2.37 -0.66
CA SER A 45 -14.28 3.36 -1.62
C SER A 45 -15.33 4.24 -2.32
N THR A 46 -16.49 3.69 -2.68
CA THR A 46 -17.52 4.40 -3.47
C THR A 46 -18.75 4.84 -2.65
N ASP A 47 -18.93 4.28 -1.45
CA ASP A 47 -20.09 4.54 -0.57
C ASP A 47 -19.63 5.06 0.81
N VAL A 48 -18.79 6.09 0.82
CA VAL A 48 -18.22 6.66 2.06
C VAL A 48 -19.36 7.13 2.99
N PRO A 49 -19.45 6.61 4.24
CA PRO A 49 -20.46 7.03 5.20
C PRO A 49 -20.20 8.45 5.70
N ASP A 50 -21.23 9.15 6.19
CA ASP A 50 -21.11 10.52 6.73
C ASP A 50 -20.08 10.65 7.87
N THR A 51 -19.85 9.55 8.59
CA THR A 51 -18.86 9.46 9.65
C THR A 51 -18.07 8.16 9.56
N VAL A 52 -16.80 8.22 9.91
CA VAL A 52 -15.87 7.08 9.91
C VAL A 52 -15.17 6.96 11.26
N ASP A 53 -14.71 5.75 11.58
CA ASP A 53 -13.85 5.55 12.73
C ASP A 53 -12.42 5.98 12.40
N ARG A 54 -11.83 6.79 13.29
CA ARG A 54 -10.42 7.17 13.26
C ARG A 54 -9.70 6.50 14.42
N LEU A 55 -8.83 5.55 14.08
CA LEU A 55 -7.88 4.96 15.03
C LEU A 55 -6.64 5.85 15.10
N THR A 56 -6.22 6.26 16.30
CA THR A 56 -4.98 7.03 16.50
C THR A 56 -3.95 6.25 17.30
N VAL A 57 -2.78 6.02 16.71
CA VAL A 57 -1.64 5.34 17.32
C VAL A 57 -0.58 6.36 17.70
N ARG A 58 -0.19 6.38 18.98
CA ARG A 58 0.87 7.26 19.53
C ARG A 58 1.99 6.49 20.23
N ASP A 59 1.85 5.17 20.39
CA ASP A 59 2.89 4.33 20.98
C ASP A 59 4.10 4.25 20.01
N PRO A 60 5.30 4.70 20.41
CA PRO A 60 6.48 4.67 19.55
C PRO A 60 6.86 3.27 19.05
N ALA A 61 6.58 2.22 19.82
CA ALA A 61 6.84 0.84 19.41
C ALA A 61 5.92 0.43 18.27
N LEU A 62 4.62 0.74 18.39
CA LEU A 62 3.65 0.47 17.32
C LEU A 62 3.93 1.32 16.08
N ILE A 63 4.26 2.61 16.25
CA ILE A 63 4.67 3.48 15.14
C ILE A 63 5.87 2.88 14.39
N THR A 64 6.88 2.39 15.11
CA THR A 64 8.06 1.76 14.48
C THR A 64 7.68 0.54 13.65
N GLU A 65 6.80 -0.32 14.15
CA GLU A 65 6.34 -1.49 13.40
C GLU A 65 5.52 -1.10 12.17
N TRP A 66 4.60 -0.14 12.29
CA TRP A 66 3.81 0.35 11.16
C TRP A 66 4.65 1.04 10.09
N MET A 67 5.70 1.77 10.49
CA MET A 67 6.61 2.42 9.54
C MET A 67 7.39 1.42 8.67
N ARG A 68 7.60 0.19 9.15
CA ARG A 68 8.16 -0.88 8.31
C ARG A 68 7.22 -1.25 7.18
N ALA A 69 5.91 -1.27 7.44
CA ALA A 69 4.93 -1.53 6.39
C ALA A 69 4.99 -0.49 5.26
N PHE A 70 5.35 0.77 5.54
CA PHE A 70 5.49 1.81 4.51
C PHE A 70 6.89 1.90 3.85
N THR A 71 7.88 1.20 4.40
CA THR A 71 9.27 1.23 3.91
C THR A 71 9.64 -0.06 3.18
N ASP A 72 9.13 -1.20 3.66
CA ASP A 72 9.49 -2.53 3.18
C ASP A 72 8.40 -3.13 2.27
N MET A 73 7.35 -2.36 1.94
CA MET A 73 6.25 -2.83 1.11
C MET A 73 6.76 -3.23 -0.28
N PRO A 74 6.53 -4.47 -0.72
CA PRO A 74 6.81 -4.84 -2.10
C PRO A 74 5.76 -4.18 -3.01
N LEU A 75 6.23 -3.37 -3.96
CA LEU A 75 5.36 -2.64 -4.90
C LEU A 75 5.63 -3.08 -6.34
N ARG A 76 4.55 -3.22 -7.10
CA ARG A 76 4.56 -3.40 -8.56
C ARG A 76 3.77 -2.28 -9.23
N ALA A 77 4.14 -1.93 -10.46
CA ALA A 77 3.43 -0.90 -11.21
C ALA A 77 1.93 -1.25 -11.31
N TYR A 78 1.06 -0.28 -11.04
CA TYR A 78 -0.37 -0.45 -11.18
C TYR A 78 -0.77 -0.34 -12.67
N THR A 79 -1.68 -1.21 -13.08
CA THR A 79 -2.40 -1.15 -14.36
C THR A 79 -3.85 -1.43 -14.02
N PRO A 80 -4.81 -0.57 -14.41
CA PRO A 80 -6.21 -0.83 -14.19
C PRO A 80 -6.62 -2.13 -14.89
N ASP A 81 -7.29 -3.02 -14.17
CA ASP A 81 -7.81 -4.27 -14.76
C ASP A 81 -9.21 -4.06 -15.33
N GLU A 82 -10.09 -3.40 -14.57
CA GLU A 82 -11.50 -3.16 -14.90
C GLU A 82 -11.93 -1.75 -14.45
N PRO A 83 -12.88 -1.10 -15.16
CA PRO A 83 -13.29 0.27 -14.86
C PRO A 83 -14.03 0.45 -13.52
N ASP A 84 -14.51 -0.63 -12.91
CA ASP A 84 -15.24 -0.68 -11.64
C ASP A 84 -14.47 -1.41 -10.52
N GLU A 85 -13.15 -1.60 -10.67
CA GLU A 85 -12.34 -2.40 -9.74
C GLU A 85 -12.36 -1.90 -8.27
N PHE A 86 -12.79 -0.65 -8.03
CA PHE A 86 -12.87 -0.05 -6.70
C PHE A 86 -14.28 -0.03 -6.11
N ASP A 87 -15.31 -0.47 -6.83
CA ASP A 87 -16.69 -0.34 -6.34
C ASP A 87 -16.93 -1.15 -5.06
N GLY A 88 -17.29 -0.45 -3.98
CA GLY A 88 -17.48 -1.04 -2.65
C GLY A 88 -16.22 -1.61 -2.00
N ALA A 89 -15.05 -1.48 -2.64
CA ALA A 89 -13.80 -2.05 -2.13
C ALA A 89 -13.46 -1.45 -0.76
N GLN A 90 -12.97 -2.29 0.16
CA GLN A 90 -12.51 -1.82 1.45
C GLN A 90 -11.33 -0.88 1.24
N THR A 91 -11.38 0.29 1.86
CA THR A 91 -10.31 1.29 1.85
C THR A 91 -9.82 1.54 3.26
N GLN A 92 -8.53 1.82 3.37
CA GLN A 92 -7.88 2.35 4.54
C GLN A 92 -7.03 3.54 4.12
N SER A 93 -7.31 4.69 4.68
CA SER A 93 -6.42 5.83 4.59
C SER A 93 -5.59 5.93 5.86
N SER A 94 -4.28 6.09 5.69
CA SER A 94 -3.30 6.28 6.75
C SER A 94 -2.74 7.69 6.68
N ARG A 95 -2.82 8.44 7.77
CA ARG A 95 -2.20 9.77 7.89
C ARG A 95 -1.11 9.72 8.94
N LEU A 96 0.12 9.97 8.53
CA LEU A 96 1.26 10.13 9.43
C LEU A 96 1.37 11.60 9.81
N ILE A 97 1.21 11.89 11.10
CA ILE A 97 1.41 13.24 11.65
C ILE A 97 2.85 13.33 12.10
N LEU A 98 3.64 14.17 11.44
CA LEU A 98 5.04 14.37 11.78
C LEU A 98 5.21 15.28 13.00
N THR A 99 6.33 15.15 13.69
CA THR A 99 6.70 15.97 14.85
C THR A 99 6.80 17.47 14.54
N ASP A 100 6.97 17.85 13.27
CA ASP A 100 6.97 19.23 12.79
C ASP A 100 5.59 19.73 12.31
N GLY A 101 4.54 18.91 12.44
CA GLY A 101 3.17 19.23 12.08
C GLY A 101 2.82 19.00 10.61
N ARG A 102 3.76 18.52 9.77
CA ARG A 102 3.42 18.06 8.42
C ARG A 102 2.67 16.73 8.46
N GLU A 103 1.91 16.47 7.41
CA GLU A 103 1.14 15.24 7.24
C GLU A 103 1.59 14.51 5.98
N ILE A 104 1.62 13.18 6.05
CA ILE A 104 1.85 12.30 4.91
C ILE A 104 0.68 11.32 4.85
N GLU A 105 0.00 11.27 3.71
CA GLU A 105 -1.19 10.45 3.52
C GLU A 105 -0.94 9.35 2.51
N ILE A 106 -1.34 8.13 2.87
CA ILE A 106 -1.24 6.93 2.05
C ILE A 106 -2.59 6.24 2.10
N THR A 107 -3.11 5.81 0.95
CA THR A 107 -4.38 5.08 0.91
C THR A 107 -4.17 3.70 0.32
N THR A 108 -4.66 2.69 1.01
CA THR A 108 -4.69 1.29 0.54
C THR A 108 -6.13 0.87 0.27
N ILE A 109 -6.36 0.26 -0.89
CA ILE A 109 -7.66 -0.24 -1.33
C ILE A 109 -7.53 -1.73 -1.61
N TRP A 110 -8.33 -2.56 -0.96
CA TRP A 110 -8.30 -4.01 -1.14
C TRP A 110 -9.30 -4.41 -2.22
N ILE A 111 -8.79 -4.72 -3.42
CA ILE A 111 -9.58 -5.15 -4.59
C ILE A 111 -9.65 -6.69 -4.72
N GLY A 112 -8.92 -7.42 -3.86
CA GLY A 112 -9.00 -8.86 -3.71
C GLY A 112 -8.33 -9.35 -2.43
N PRO A 113 -8.35 -10.66 -2.13
CA PRO A 113 -7.76 -11.21 -0.88
C PRO A 113 -6.25 -10.96 -0.73
N HIS A 114 -5.53 -10.82 -1.84
CA HIS A 114 -4.09 -10.57 -1.91
C HIS A 114 -3.76 -9.57 -3.02
N ASP A 115 -4.68 -8.69 -3.39
CA ASP A 115 -4.43 -7.67 -4.40
C ASP A 115 -4.96 -6.33 -3.90
N ASN A 116 -4.02 -5.42 -3.67
CA ASN A 116 -4.25 -4.15 -3.04
C ASN A 116 -3.68 -3.06 -3.94
N VAL A 117 -4.41 -1.96 -4.08
CA VAL A 117 -3.95 -0.75 -4.74
C VAL A 117 -3.54 0.25 -3.67
N VAL A 118 -2.35 0.84 -3.82
CA VAL A 118 -1.82 1.82 -2.88
C VAL A 118 -1.60 3.14 -3.61
N LEU A 119 -2.23 4.19 -3.12
CA LEU A 119 -2.03 5.56 -3.55
C LEU A 119 -1.00 6.20 -2.62
N TRP A 120 0.11 6.63 -3.22
CA TRP A 120 1.26 7.18 -2.52
C TRP A 120 1.14 8.71 -2.40
N PRO A 121 1.86 9.37 -1.47
CA PRO A 121 1.77 10.82 -1.26
C PRO A 121 2.18 11.67 -2.47
N ASP A 122 2.93 11.09 -3.42
CA ASP A 122 3.35 11.74 -4.68
C ASP A 122 2.33 11.54 -5.82
N ALA A 123 1.10 11.13 -5.48
CA ALA A 123 0.00 10.80 -6.40
C ALA A 123 0.29 9.63 -7.36
N THR A 124 1.35 8.85 -7.12
CA THR A 124 1.58 7.61 -7.87
C THR A 124 0.73 6.47 -7.30
N VAL A 125 0.37 5.54 -8.17
CA VAL A 125 -0.46 4.38 -7.83
C VAL A 125 0.34 3.10 -8.05
N TRP A 126 0.24 2.19 -7.09
CA TRP A 126 0.99 0.93 -7.07
C TRP A 126 0.08 -0.23 -6.69
N ARG A 127 0.50 -1.45 -7.04
CA ARG A 127 -0.10 -2.67 -6.50
C ARG A 127 0.82 -3.31 -5.46
N THR A 128 0.22 -3.96 -4.49
CA THR A 128 0.89 -4.82 -3.52
C THR A 128 -0.01 -5.99 -3.14
N GLU A 129 0.61 -7.02 -2.57
CA GLU A 129 -0.10 -8.16 -1.97
C GLU A 129 0.00 -8.12 -0.44
N TRP A 130 0.62 -7.07 0.11
CA TRP A 130 0.86 -6.85 1.54
C TRP A 130 -0.20 -5.98 2.19
N GLY A 131 -0.45 -6.28 3.46
CA GLY A 131 -1.43 -5.58 4.28
C GLY A 131 -2.70 -6.41 4.48
N SER A 132 -3.41 -6.11 5.56
CA SER A 132 -4.71 -6.67 5.89
C SER A 132 -5.65 -5.51 6.18
N PRO A 133 -6.91 -5.57 5.74
CA PRO A 133 -7.90 -4.61 6.22
C PRO A 133 -8.19 -4.86 7.71
N ARG A 134 -9.03 -3.98 8.29
CA ARG A 134 -9.60 -4.10 9.64
C ARG A 134 -8.62 -3.81 10.77
N VAL A 135 -7.72 -2.87 10.55
CA VAL A 135 -6.77 -2.40 11.57
C VAL A 135 -7.52 -1.70 12.71
N VAL A 136 -8.62 -1.00 12.43
CA VAL A 136 -9.43 -0.34 13.47
C VAL A 136 -10.02 -1.38 14.42
N GLU A 137 -10.64 -2.44 13.88
CA GLU A 137 -11.19 -3.55 14.67
C GLU A 137 -10.10 -4.27 15.47
N ALA A 138 -8.97 -4.58 14.84
CA ALA A 138 -7.88 -5.35 15.45
C ALA A 138 -7.21 -4.63 16.64
N TYR A 139 -7.25 -3.29 16.69
CA TYR A 139 -6.59 -2.48 17.70
C TYR A 139 -7.56 -1.72 18.62
N ALA A 140 -8.85 -2.03 18.56
CA ALA A 140 -9.89 -1.35 19.34
C ALA A 140 -9.65 -1.38 20.86
N ASP A 141 -8.96 -2.40 21.37
CA ASP A 141 -8.68 -2.56 22.80
C ASP A 141 -7.43 -1.78 23.28
N VAL A 142 -6.58 -1.31 22.37
CA VAL A 142 -5.23 -0.80 22.70
C VAL A 142 -4.94 0.59 22.14
N ALA A 143 -5.82 1.15 21.33
CA ALA A 143 -5.66 2.46 20.71
C ALA A 143 -6.91 3.33 20.88
N GLN A 144 -6.74 4.64 20.65
CA GLN A 144 -7.85 5.57 20.71
C GLN A 144 -8.65 5.48 19.41
N ILE A 145 -9.97 5.29 19.51
CA ILE A 145 -10.89 5.35 18.38
C ILE A 145 -11.88 6.50 18.61
N ASP A 146 -11.95 7.42 17.66
CA ASP A 146 -12.94 8.49 17.62
C ASP A 146 -13.81 8.33 16.36
N GLN A 147 -15.11 8.60 16.46
CA GLN A 147 -15.97 8.74 15.28
C GLN A 147 -15.87 10.17 14.76
N VAL A 148 -15.46 10.35 13.51
CA VAL A 148 -15.20 11.67 12.88
C VAL A 148 -16.02 11.87 11.61
N SER A 149 -16.12 13.12 11.13
CA SER A 149 -16.76 13.41 9.84
C SER A 149 -15.96 12.81 8.68
N ALA A 150 -16.65 12.40 7.62
CA ALA A 150 -16.00 12.00 6.36
C ALA A 150 -15.13 13.13 5.75
N ASP A 151 -15.40 14.40 6.09
CA ASP A 151 -14.58 15.53 5.66
C ASP A 151 -13.15 15.51 6.24
N GLU A 152 -12.89 14.69 7.27
CA GLU A 152 -11.53 14.49 7.82
C GLU A 152 -10.72 13.46 7.03
N LEU A 153 -11.34 12.72 6.10
CA LEU A 153 -10.64 11.71 5.32
C LEU A 153 -9.56 12.34 4.44
N PRO A 154 -8.38 11.70 4.32
CA PRO A 154 -7.42 12.02 3.28
C PRO A 154 -8.06 12.14 1.90
N VAL A 155 -7.64 13.13 1.11
CA VAL A 155 -8.22 13.36 -0.23
C VAL A 155 -7.68 12.32 -1.19
N VAL A 156 -8.54 11.40 -1.60
CA VAL A 156 -8.21 10.31 -2.54
C VAL A 156 -8.84 10.59 -3.89
N VAL A 157 -8.03 10.67 -4.94
CA VAL A 157 -8.51 10.63 -6.33
C VAL A 157 -8.28 9.23 -6.84
N LEU A 158 -9.36 8.45 -6.98
CA LEU A 158 -9.28 7.10 -7.52
C LEU A 158 -8.79 7.15 -8.98
N PRO A 159 -7.87 6.26 -9.39
CA PRO A 159 -7.52 6.12 -10.79
C PRO A 159 -8.76 5.65 -11.58
N GLY A 160 -8.89 6.11 -12.82
CA GLY A 160 -9.98 5.76 -13.73
C GLY A 160 -9.50 5.08 -14.99
#